data_AF-A0A6J6T8X2-F1
#
_entry.id   AF-A0A6J6T8X2-F1
#
_cell.length_a   1.000
_cell.length_b   1.000
_cell.length_c   1.000
_cell.angle_alpha   90.00
_cell.angle_beta   90.00
_cell.angle_gamma   90.00
#
_symmetry.space_group_name_H-M   'P 1'
#
loop_
_entity.id
_entity.type
_entity.pdbx_description
1 polymer ?
#
loop_
_entity_poly.entity_id
_entity_poly.type
_entity_poly.pdbx_seq_one_letter_code
_entity_poly.pdbx_strand_id
1 'polypeptide(L)'
;MRPTRLVVGEVRQEEALDLLVAMNAGMPSMCSLHANGAREAMSKLCLLPMLAGSNVSAEFVIPTVASVVDIVVHTALQSDGNRKVQQISSITGRVEGSNIEIGDIFARKDSQLMPQGIYPGKQELFQARGIDLSELVGASQWV
;
A
#
# COMPACT_ATOMS: atom_id res chain seq x y z
N MET A 1 20.11 1.63 -18.36
CA MET A 1 20.08 2.17 -16.97
C MET A 1 19.95 0.99 -16.00
N ARG A 2 20.46 1.05 -14.77
CA ARG A 2 20.27 0.02 -13.72
C ARG A 2 19.68 0.65 -12.45
N PRO A 3 18.41 1.09 -12.49
CA PRO A 3 17.78 1.71 -11.33
C PRO A 3 17.66 0.71 -10.19
N THR A 4 17.75 1.22 -8.96
CA THR A 4 17.54 0.42 -7.75
C THR A 4 16.14 0.62 -7.19
N ARG A 5 15.43 1.69 -7.57
CA ARG A 5 14.07 2.03 -7.12
C ARG A 5 13.30 2.72 -8.23
N LEU A 6 11.97 2.61 -8.18
CA LEU A 6 11.05 3.32 -9.05
C LEU A 6 10.10 4.18 -8.20
N VAL A 7 9.96 5.46 -8.53
CA VAL A 7 8.99 6.34 -7.88
C VAL A 7 8.13 6.98 -8.96
N VAL A 8 6.83 6.71 -8.92
CA VAL A 8 5.85 7.34 -9.81
C VAL A 8 5.13 8.39 -8.98
N GLY A 9 5.17 9.65 -9.42
CA GLY A 9 4.59 10.76 -8.66
C GLY A 9 3.12 10.51 -8.33
N GLU A 10 2.30 10.30 -9.36
CA GLU A 10 0.88 9.96 -9.23
C GLU A 10 0.50 8.99 -10.35
N VAL A 11 -0.26 7.95 -10.00
CA VAL A 11 -0.85 7.01 -10.96
C VAL A 11 -2.33 7.32 -11.10
N ARG A 12 -2.78 7.49 -12.35
CA ARG A 12 -4.12 7.93 -12.74
C ARG A 12 -4.79 7.00 -13.73
N GLN A 13 -4.05 6.33 -14.60
CA GLN A 13 -4.60 5.53 -15.71
C GLN A 13 -3.79 4.26 -15.97
N GLU A 14 -3.68 3.84 -17.23
CA GLU A 14 -3.06 2.60 -17.67
C GLU A 14 -1.56 2.46 -17.33
N GLU A 15 -0.86 3.56 -17.02
CA GLU A 15 0.55 3.52 -16.57
C GLU A 15 0.72 2.72 -15.26
N ALA A 16 -0.38 2.46 -14.55
CA ALA A 16 -0.43 1.52 -13.44
C ALA A 16 0.09 0.12 -13.82
N LEU A 17 -0.10 -0.32 -15.07
CA LEU A 17 0.40 -1.62 -15.53
C LEU A 17 1.92 -1.67 -15.53
N ASP A 18 2.59 -0.63 -16.04
CA ASP A 18 4.06 -0.58 -16.08
C ASP A 18 4.64 -0.58 -14.66
N LEU A 19 4.00 0.17 -13.75
CA LEU A 19 4.35 0.15 -12.34
C LEU A 19 4.18 -1.26 -11.74
N LEU A 20 3.06 -1.92 -12.01
CA LEU A 20 2.75 -3.25 -11.50
C LEU A 20 3.74 -4.30 -12.04
N VAL A 21 4.08 -4.24 -13.32
CA VAL A 21 5.08 -5.11 -13.95
C VAL A 21 6.46 -4.91 -13.32
N ALA A 22 6.87 -3.65 -13.09
CA ALA A 22 8.13 -3.35 -12.42
C ALA A 22 8.16 -3.89 -10.98
N MET A 23 7.09 -3.67 -10.21
CA MET A 23 6.94 -4.19 -8.85
C MET A 23 7.02 -5.73 -8.82
N ASN A 24 6.32 -6.40 -9.74
CA ASN A 24 6.30 -7.86 -9.84
C ASN A 24 7.66 -8.45 -10.25
N ALA A 25 8.47 -7.69 -11.00
CA ALA A 25 9.87 -8.04 -11.29
C ALA A 25 10.82 -7.80 -10.10
N GLY A 26 10.31 -7.39 -8.94
CA GLY A 26 11.07 -7.16 -7.72
C GLY A 26 11.72 -5.78 -7.65
N MET A 27 11.35 -4.83 -8.52
CA MET A 27 11.80 -3.43 -8.40
C MET A 27 11.07 -2.78 -7.23
N PRO A 28 11.78 -2.37 -6.15
CA PRO A 28 11.08 -1.73 -5.05
C PRO A 28 10.59 -0.36 -5.49
N SER A 29 9.30 -0.13 -5.31
CA SER A 29 8.58 0.95 -5.97
C SER A 29 7.65 1.69 -5.02
N MET A 30 7.32 2.92 -5.36
CA MET A 30 6.35 3.74 -4.62
C MET A 30 5.56 4.60 -5.61
N CYS A 31 4.28 4.81 -5.31
CA CYS A 31 3.48 5.81 -6.02
C CYS A 31 2.48 6.50 -5.10
N SER A 32 1.91 7.62 -5.57
CA SER A 32 0.67 8.15 -5.01
C SER A 32 -0.53 7.84 -5.91
N LEU A 33 -1.70 7.78 -5.29
CA LEU A 33 -2.98 7.47 -5.94
C LEU A 33 -4.08 8.21 -5.20
N HIS A 34 -5.04 8.77 -5.93
CA HIS A 34 -6.18 9.43 -5.30
C HIS A 34 -7.19 8.39 -4.81
N ALA A 35 -7.39 8.28 -3.50
CA ALA A 35 -8.32 7.36 -2.87
C ALA A 35 -8.75 7.87 -1.48
N ASN A 36 -9.94 7.52 -1.02
CA ASN A 36 -10.47 7.89 0.31
C ASN A 36 -10.10 6.86 1.40
N GLY A 37 -9.19 5.94 1.09
CA GLY A 37 -8.71 4.96 2.05
C GLY A 37 -7.88 3.85 1.40
N ALA A 38 -7.30 2.98 2.23
CA ALA A 38 -6.45 1.88 1.77
C ALA A 38 -7.20 0.89 0.89
N ARG A 39 -8.44 0.53 1.26
CA ARG A 39 -9.29 -0.37 0.45
C ARG A 39 -9.56 0.20 -0.94
N GLU A 40 -9.96 1.47 -1.03
CA GLU A 40 -10.22 2.10 -2.32
C GLU A 40 -8.93 2.23 -3.15
N ALA A 41 -7.79 2.53 -2.51
CA ALA A 41 -6.50 2.58 -3.18
C ALA A 41 -6.14 1.22 -3.81
N MET A 42 -6.33 0.12 -3.07
CA MET A 42 -6.09 -1.23 -3.58
C MET A 42 -7.05 -1.60 -4.71
N SER A 43 -8.35 -1.30 -4.57
CA SER A 43 -9.32 -1.52 -5.64
C SER A 43 -8.95 -0.74 -6.90
N LYS A 44 -8.52 0.52 -6.79
CA LYS A 44 -8.05 1.32 -7.92
C LYS A 44 -6.79 0.74 -8.54
N LEU A 45 -5.82 0.32 -7.75
CA LEU A 45 -4.60 -0.29 -8.25
C LEU A 45 -4.86 -1.64 -8.94
N CYS A 46 -5.95 -2.34 -8.61
CA CYS A 46 -6.42 -3.50 -9.37
C CYS A 46 -7.14 -3.13 -10.68
N LEU A 47 -7.83 -1.98 -10.71
CA LEU A 47 -8.62 -1.57 -11.87
C LEU A 47 -7.79 -0.88 -12.95
N LEU A 48 -6.93 0.06 -12.55
CA LEU A 48 -6.19 0.94 -13.47
C LEU A 48 -5.32 0.18 -14.49
N PRO A 49 -4.59 -0.90 -14.13
CA PRO A 49 -3.82 -1.66 -15.11
C PRO A 49 -4.67 -2.28 -16.23
N MET A 50 -5.95 -2.57 -15.95
CA MET A 50 -6.86 -3.17 -16.94
C MET A 50 -7.27 -2.18 -18.03
N LEU A 51 -7.03 -0.88 -17.83
CA LEU A 51 -7.26 0.14 -18.86
C LEU A 51 -6.23 0.06 -20.00
N ALA A 52 -5.11 -0.63 -19.80
CA ALA A 52 -4.05 -0.78 -20.79
C ALA A 52 -4.44 -1.67 -21.99
N GLY A 53 -5.45 -2.54 -21.84
CA GLY A 53 -5.91 -3.40 -22.92
C GLY A 53 -6.77 -4.58 -22.45
N SER A 54 -7.55 -5.14 -23.37
CA SER A 54 -8.47 -6.25 -23.10
C SER A 54 -7.80 -7.58 -22.71
N ASN A 55 -6.48 -7.68 -22.89
CA ASN A 55 -5.67 -8.82 -22.50
C ASN A 55 -5.21 -8.78 -21.02
N VAL A 56 -5.48 -7.70 -20.30
CA VAL A 56 -5.12 -7.57 -18.88
C VAL A 56 -6.33 -7.99 -18.03
N SER A 57 -6.28 -9.21 -17.49
CA SER A 57 -7.38 -9.78 -16.72
C SER A 57 -7.26 -9.49 -15.21
N ALA A 58 -8.41 -9.38 -14.53
CA ALA A 58 -8.47 -9.28 -13.08
C ALA A 58 -7.85 -10.50 -12.38
N GLU A 59 -7.94 -11.68 -13.01
CA GLU A 59 -7.33 -12.93 -12.53
C GLU A 59 -5.80 -12.84 -12.45
N PHE A 60 -5.18 -12.04 -13.32
CA PHE A 60 -3.77 -11.71 -13.20
C PHE A 60 -3.54 -10.56 -12.22
N VAL A 61 -4.25 -9.44 -12.37
CA VAL A 61 -3.92 -8.20 -11.66
C VAL A 61 -4.14 -8.30 -10.16
N ILE A 62 -5.27 -8.86 -9.70
CA ILE A 62 -5.62 -8.89 -8.27
C ILE A 62 -4.58 -9.65 -7.42
N PRO A 63 -4.20 -10.90 -7.75
CA PRO A 63 -3.17 -11.60 -6.98
C PRO A 63 -1.79 -10.93 -7.11
N THR A 64 -1.45 -10.33 -8.26
CA THR A 64 -0.19 -9.58 -8.39
C THR A 64 -0.17 -8.38 -7.47
N VAL A 65 -1.22 -7.54 -7.47
CA VAL A 65 -1.32 -6.37 -6.60
C VAL A 65 -1.28 -6.79 -5.12
N ALA A 66 -2.00 -7.85 -4.74
CA ALA A 66 -1.98 -8.39 -3.38
C ALA A 66 -0.56 -8.82 -2.96
N SER A 67 0.20 -9.41 -3.88
CA SER A 67 1.54 -9.94 -3.60
C SER A 67 2.61 -8.85 -3.52
N VAL A 68 2.52 -7.81 -4.37
CA VAL A 68 3.61 -6.84 -4.55
C VAL A 68 3.48 -5.57 -3.71
N VAL A 69 2.27 -5.21 -3.28
CA VAL A 69 2.07 -4.05 -2.39
C VAL A 69 2.28 -4.50 -0.95
N ASP A 70 3.12 -3.79 -0.21
CA ASP A 70 3.41 -4.11 1.19
C ASP A 70 2.57 -3.26 2.15
N ILE A 71 2.54 -1.95 1.92
CA ILE A 71 1.96 -0.95 2.80
C ILE A 71 1.19 0.09 1.99
N VAL A 72 0.04 0.52 2.52
CA VAL A 72 -0.67 1.72 2.05
C VAL A 72 -0.68 2.76 3.16
N VAL A 73 -0.19 3.96 2.86
CA VAL A 73 -0.28 5.13 3.75
C VAL A 73 -1.36 6.06 3.20
N HIS A 74 -2.48 6.16 3.89
CA HIS A 74 -3.56 7.05 3.50
C HIS A 74 -3.47 8.38 4.27
N THR A 75 -3.48 9.48 3.53
CA THR A 75 -3.47 10.84 4.10
C THR A 75 -4.71 11.59 3.69
N ALA A 76 -5.28 12.37 4.60
CA ALA A 76 -6.43 13.23 4.32
C ALA A 76 -6.18 14.65 4.82
N LEU A 77 -6.76 15.63 4.12
CA LEU A 77 -6.84 17.01 4.59
C LEU A 77 -7.81 17.07 5.77
N GLN A 78 -7.40 17.67 6.87
CA GLN A 78 -8.23 17.85 8.06
C GLN A 78 -8.96 19.20 8.00
N SER A 79 -9.94 19.37 8.89
CA SER A 79 -10.68 20.65 9.03
C SER A 79 -9.77 21.83 9.40
N ASP A 80 -8.61 21.56 10.02
CA ASP A 80 -7.58 22.55 10.34
C ASP A 80 -6.69 22.94 9.13
N GLY A 81 -6.96 22.39 7.93
CA GLY A 81 -6.20 22.66 6.71
C GLY A 81 -4.89 21.88 6.59
N ASN A 82 -4.53 21.05 7.57
CA ASN A 82 -3.32 20.24 7.52
C ASN A 82 -3.60 18.83 6.99
N ARG A 83 -2.68 18.28 6.20
CA ARG A 83 -2.74 16.86 5.83
C ARG A 83 -2.19 16.01 6.96
N LYS A 84 -2.97 15.01 7.39
CA LYS A 84 -2.55 14.04 8.40
C LYS A 84 -2.73 12.63 7.89
N VAL A 85 -1.81 11.74 8.26
CA VAL A 85 -1.95 10.29 8.05
C VAL A 85 -3.17 9.81 8.82
N GLN A 86 -4.13 9.23 8.11
CA GLN A 86 -5.36 8.68 8.68
C GLN A 86 -5.22 7.21 9.03
N GLN A 87 -4.50 6.46 8.20
CA GLN A 87 -4.26 5.04 8.43
C GLN A 87 -2.99 4.62 7.70
N ILE A 88 -2.33 3.63 8.27
CA ILE A 88 -1.23 2.90 7.66
C ILE A 88 -1.67 1.43 7.68
N SER A 89 -1.79 0.82 6.52
CA SER A 89 -2.36 -0.52 6.38
C SER A 89 -1.35 -1.47 5.75
N SER A 90 -1.24 -2.68 6.30
CA SER A 90 -0.52 -3.79 5.71
C SER A 90 -1.42 -4.51 4.71
N ILE A 91 -0.85 -4.91 3.58
CA ILE A 91 -1.47 -5.84 2.65
C ILE A 91 -0.97 -7.24 2.98
N THR A 92 -1.89 -8.21 3.17
CA THR A 92 -1.50 -9.56 3.65
C THR A 92 -1.08 -10.50 2.51
N GLY A 93 -1.42 -10.14 1.27
CA GLY A 93 -1.26 -11.01 0.10
C GLY A 93 -2.38 -12.04 -0.07
N ARG A 94 -3.29 -12.18 0.90
CA ARG A 94 -4.45 -13.07 0.77
C ARG A 94 -5.55 -12.39 -0.04
N VAL A 95 -6.19 -13.18 -0.89
CA VAL A 95 -7.29 -12.76 -1.76
C VAL A 95 -8.49 -13.66 -1.51
N GLU A 96 -9.65 -13.05 -1.31
CA GLU A 96 -10.95 -13.73 -1.20
C GLU A 96 -11.89 -13.20 -2.29
N GLY A 97 -12.11 -14.00 -3.33
CA GLY A 97 -12.81 -13.54 -4.53
C GLY A 97 -12.03 -12.42 -5.22
N SER A 98 -12.60 -11.21 -5.23
CA SER A 98 -11.96 -10.00 -5.75
C SER A 98 -11.40 -9.08 -4.66
N ASN A 99 -11.50 -9.47 -3.39
CA ASN A 99 -11.10 -8.64 -2.26
C ASN A 99 -9.70 -9.03 -1.77
N ILE A 100 -8.81 -8.04 -1.68
CA ILE A 100 -7.50 -8.20 -1.06
C ILE A 100 -7.66 -7.97 0.44
N GLU A 101 -7.14 -8.87 1.26
CA GLU A 101 -7.15 -8.72 2.72
C GLU A 101 -6.14 -7.64 3.15
N ILE A 102 -6.63 -6.73 4.00
CA ILE A 102 -5.92 -5.55 4.49
C ILE A 102 -6.07 -5.51 6.01
N GLY A 103 -4.96 -5.27 6.72
CA GLY A 103 -4.96 -5.04 8.16
C GLY A 103 -4.33 -3.69 8.50
N ASP A 104 -5.04 -2.86 9.25
CA ASP A 104 -4.53 -1.55 9.65
C ASP A 104 -3.47 -1.73 10.72
N ILE A 105 -2.25 -1.24 10.47
CA ILE A 105 -1.16 -1.18 11.46
C ILE A 105 -1.43 -0.02 12.41
N PHE A 106 -1.83 1.12 11.83
CA PHE A 106 -2.20 2.33 12.56
C PHE A 106 -3.50 2.91 12.01
N ALA A 107 -4.35 3.44 12.90
CA ALA A 107 -5.53 4.19 12.53
C ALA A 107 -5.63 5.46 13.39
N ARG A 108 -6.02 6.57 12.77
CA ARG A 108 -6.20 7.84 13.46
C ARG A 108 -7.51 7.81 14.24
N LYS A 109 -7.41 8.09 15.53
CA LYS A 109 -8.54 8.34 16.41
C LYS A 109 -8.33 9.72 17.03
N ASP A 110 -9.29 10.60 16.85
CA ASP A 110 -9.18 12.01 17.22
C ASP A 110 -7.91 12.65 16.59
N SER A 111 -7.00 13.15 17.43
CA SER A 111 -5.74 13.79 16.98
C SER A 111 -4.53 12.87 17.02
N GLN A 112 -4.68 11.59 17.35
CA GLN A 112 -3.57 10.65 17.54
C GLN A 112 -3.63 9.51 16.52
N LEU A 113 -2.44 9.03 16.11
CA LEU A 113 -2.30 7.87 15.24
C LEU A 113 -2.03 6.65 16.12
N MET A 114 -3.04 5.80 16.29
CA MET A 114 -3.01 4.74 17.30
C MET A 114 -2.63 3.40 16.66
N PRO A 115 -1.70 2.61 17.26
CA PRO A 115 -1.43 1.26 16.79
C PRO A 115 -2.66 0.37 16.97
N GLN A 116 -2.90 -0.54 16.03
CA GLN A 116 -4.06 -1.45 16.03
C GLN A 116 -3.70 -2.90 16.39
N GLY A 117 -2.42 -3.17 16.69
CA GLY A 117 -1.94 -4.52 17.00
C GLY A 117 -1.68 -5.40 15.77
N ILE A 118 -1.80 -4.86 14.56
CA ILE A 118 -1.39 -5.52 13.32
C ILE A 118 0.03 -5.11 12.96
N TYR A 119 0.81 -6.07 12.47
CA TYR A 119 2.16 -5.88 11.97
C TYR A 119 2.19 -6.01 10.43
N PRO A 120 3.14 -5.36 9.74
CA PRO A 120 3.39 -5.63 8.33
C PRO A 120 3.54 -7.13 8.03
N GLY A 121 2.95 -7.61 6.94
CA GLY A 121 2.97 -9.04 6.58
C GLY A 121 4.37 -9.58 6.29
N LYS A 122 5.21 -8.85 5.55
CA LYS A 122 6.56 -9.27 5.15
C LYS A 122 7.62 -8.88 6.19
N GLN A 123 7.47 -9.34 7.43
CA GLN A 123 8.32 -8.93 8.56
C GLN A 123 9.81 -9.16 8.32
N GLU A 124 10.17 -10.22 7.60
CA GLU A 124 11.55 -10.58 7.29
C GLU A 124 12.25 -9.47 6.49
N LEU A 125 11.52 -8.73 5.65
CA LEU A 125 12.08 -7.61 4.87
C LEU A 125 12.47 -6.41 5.74
N PHE A 126 11.78 -6.23 6.86
CA PHE A 126 12.07 -5.19 7.85
C PHE A 126 13.25 -5.63 8.71
N GLN A 127 13.21 -6.86 9.21
CA GLN A 127 14.31 -7.43 10.01
C GLN A 127 15.63 -7.50 9.23
N ALA A 128 15.61 -7.88 7.96
CA ALA A 128 16.79 -7.89 7.09
C ALA A 128 17.40 -6.48 6.89
N ARG A 129 16.66 -5.41 7.22
CA ARG A 129 17.12 -4.02 7.23
C ARG A 129 17.40 -3.49 8.63
N GLY A 130 17.38 -4.35 9.65
CA GLY A 130 17.58 -3.97 11.05
C GLY A 130 16.42 -3.17 11.65
N ILE A 131 15.22 -3.27 11.09
CA ILE A 131 14.03 -2.59 11.61
C ILE A 131 13.28 -3.57 12.52
N ASP A 132 13.27 -3.30 13.82
CA ASP A 132 12.45 -4.01 14.79
C ASP A 132 11.02 -3.46 14.75
N LEU A 133 10.10 -4.28 14.23
CA LEU A 133 8.70 -3.90 14.12
C LEU A 133 7.99 -3.85 15.49
N SER A 134 8.46 -4.61 16.48
CA SER A 134 7.89 -4.59 17.83
C SER A 134 8.17 -3.27 18.52
N GLU A 135 9.37 -2.72 18.32
CA GLU A 135 9.72 -1.38 18.79
C GLU A 135 8.96 -0.32 18.00
N LEU A 136 8.91 -0.42 16.67
CA LEU A 136 8.27 0.58 15.81
C LEU A 136 6.75 0.67 16.01
N VAL A 137 6.06 -0.46 16.07
CA VAL A 137 4.60 -0.53 16.16
C VAL A 137 4.12 -0.57 17.61
N GLY A 138 4.88 -1.23 18.49
CA GLY A 138 4.56 -1.40 19.90
C GLY A 138 5.01 -0.26 20.81
N ALA A 139 5.81 0.70 20.31
CA ALA A 139 6.17 1.87 21.09
C ALA A 139 4.92 2.67 21.51
N SER A 140 4.78 2.89 22.81
CA SER A 140 3.79 3.79 23.42
C SER A 140 4.04 5.28 23.11
N GLN A 141 4.90 5.59 22.13
CA GLN A 141 5.38 6.93 21.80
C GLN A 141 4.58 7.61 20.69
N TRP A 142 3.58 6.94 20.10
CA TRP A 142 2.67 7.55 19.11
C TRP A 142 1.54 8.39 19.74
N VAL A 143 1.74 8.80 21.00
CA VAL A 143 0.83 9.60 21.85
C VAL A 143 1.16 11.09 21.74
#